data_AF-A0A0D0B0B3-F1
#
_entry.id   AF-A0A0D0B0B3-F1
#
_cell.length_a   1.000
_cell.length_b   1.000
_cell.length_c   1.000
_cell.angle_alpha   90.00
_cell.angle_beta   90.00
_cell.angle_gamma   90.00
#
_symmetry.space_group_name_H-M   'P 1'
#
loop_
_entity.id
_entity.type
_entity.pdbx_description
1 polymer ?
#
loop_
_entity_poly.entity_id
_entity_poly.type
_entity_poly.pdbx_seq_one_letter_code
_entity_poly.pdbx_strand_id
1 'polypeptide(L)'
;MTFVSNDPSWWSYIDWQFLGSYWIVATGVVVVYDWVLTIGQEIELIWRQHWSLMTVLYLGIRYIGIPYSVVNALVNTPVVSLTDAVSNILNYALNWTNVVMTAMLGVIMIARLHAMYQGSRTMLIFLVIIFLAVNIACVVLAGIGLGLKYIVGEELILSGMHMCAYNYEEDVQLGISMVWMLNTVWEVLALCLSVWIAVKHFRDMRHLGPSTGSIMGDCFRVLIQSHVLYFASFAGVSCFELLSLSPAFLVR
;
A
#
# COMPACT_ATOMS: atom_id res chain seq x y z
N MET A 1 11.10 -27.30 -11.31
CA MET A 1 12.38 -27.74 -11.91
C MET A 1 13.27 -26.51 -11.94
N THR A 2 14.54 -26.58 -11.52
CA THR A 2 15.38 -25.37 -11.49
C THR A 2 15.73 -24.95 -12.92
N PHE A 3 15.39 -23.72 -13.32
CA PHE A 3 15.73 -23.20 -14.64
C PHE A 3 17.05 -22.44 -14.56
N VAL A 4 18.03 -22.82 -15.38
CA VAL A 4 19.36 -22.22 -15.40
C VAL A 4 19.61 -21.62 -16.79
N SER A 5 19.84 -20.30 -16.86
CA SER A 5 20.24 -19.61 -18.10
C SER A 5 21.38 -18.63 -17.83
N ASN A 6 22.34 -18.61 -18.76
CA ASN A 6 23.48 -17.68 -18.74
C ASN A 6 23.43 -16.70 -19.92
N ASP A 7 22.26 -16.54 -20.56
CA ASP A 7 22.13 -15.68 -21.73
C ASP A 7 22.24 -14.20 -21.34
N PRO A 8 23.04 -13.39 -22.08
CA PRO A 8 23.22 -11.97 -21.79
C PRO A 8 21.95 -11.13 -22.03
N SER A 9 20.93 -11.68 -22.71
CA SER A 9 19.61 -11.05 -22.84
C SER A 9 18.93 -10.79 -21.50
N TRP A 10 19.31 -11.54 -20.45
CA TRP A 10 18.77 -11.36 -19.11
C TRP A 10 19.41 -10.22 -18.32
N TRP A 11 20.52 -9.64 -18.78
CA TRP A 11 21.25 -8.61 -18.02
C TRP A 11 20.42 -7.36 -17.73
N SER A 12 19.56 -6.93 -18.66
CA SER A 12 18.66 -5.80 -18.44
C SER A 12 17.64 -6.08 -17.32
N TYR A 13 17.07 -7.29 -17.31
CA TYR A 13 16.14 -7.73 -16.26
C TYR A 13 16.85 -7.82 -14.91
N ILE A 14 18.04 -8.41 -14.89
CA ILE A 14 18.91 -8.52 -13.71
C ILE A 14 19.22 -7.15 -13.10
N ASP A 15 19.64 -6.19 -13.93
CA ASP A 15 20.00 -4.84 -13.48
C ASP A 15 18.78 -4.11 -12.87
N TRP A 16 17.62 -4.28 -13.50
CA TRP A 16 16.34 -3.80 -12.96
C TRP A 16 16.00 -4.41 -11.60
N GLN A 17 16.21 -5.72 -11.42
CA GLN A 17 15.98 -6.38 -10.14
C GLN A 17 16.93 -5.84 -9.07
N PHE A 18 18.22 -5.66 -9.38
CA PHE A 18 19.16 -5.06 -8.44
C PHE A 18 18.77 -3.65 -8.01
N LEU A 19 18.43 -2.78 -8.97
CA LEU A 19 17.95 -1.44 -8.67
C LEU A 19 16.73 -1.47 -7.74
N GLY A 20 15.78 -2.36 -8.02
CA GLY A 20 14.63 -2.61 -7.16
C GLY A 20 15.03 -3.05 -5.75
N SER A 21 15.89 -4.05 -5.62
CA SER A 21 16.37 -4.55 -4.32
C SER A 21 17.07 -3.46 -3.51
N TYR A 22 17.94 -2.65 -4.11
CA TYR A 22 18.59 -1.52 -3.42
C TYR A 22 17.58 -0.50 -2.92
N TRP A 23 16.56 -0.21 -3.73
CA TRP A 23 15.50 0.72 -3.35
C TRP A 23 14.67 0.18 -2.18
N ILE A 24 14.30 -1.11 -2.21
CA ILE A 24 13.54 -1.76 -1.14
C ILE A 24 14.36 -1.79 0.17
N VAL A 25 15.66 -2.08 0.10
CA VAL A 25 16.53 -2.04 1.28
C VAL A 25 16.65 -0.62 1.83
N ALA A 26 16.88 0.38 0.96
CA ALA A 26 16.98 1.78 1.38
C ALA A 26 15.68 2.27 2.05
N THR A 27 14.52 1.97 1.46
CA THR A 27 13.21 2.30 2.05
C THR A 27 12.98 1.58 3.37
N GLY A 28 13.35 0.30 3.48
CA GLY A 28 13.30 -0.44 4.75
C GLY A 28 14.15 0.21 5.85
N VAL A 29 15.37 0.65 5.53
CA VAL A 29 16.24 1.37 6.47
C VAL A 29 15.61 2.69 6.91
N VAL A 30 15.04 3.47 5.99
CA VAL A 30 14.36 4.73 6.30
C VAL A 30 13.18 4.51 7.24
N VAL A 31 12.37 3.47 7.00
CA VAL A 31 11.21 3.13 7.85
C VAL A 31 11.66 2.74 9.26
N VAL A 32 12.70 1.91 9.38
CA VAL A 32 13.24 1.52 10.70
C VAL A 32 13.85 2.74 11.40
N TYR A 33 14.58 3.59 10.68
CA TYR A 33 15.18 4.79 11.22
C TYR A 33 14.14 5.78 11.75
N ASP A 34 13.10 6.07 10.97
CA ASP A 34 11.97 6.91 11.40
C ASP A 34 11.30 6.33 12.65
N TRP A 35 11.12 5.01 12.70
CA TRP A 35 10.56 4.34 13.86
C TRP A 35 11.40 4.55 15.13
N VAL A 36 12.71 4.36 15.05
CA VAL A 36 13.63 4.57 16.18
C VAL A 36 13.59 6.00 16.69
N LEU A 37 13.47 6.99 15.79
CA LEU A 37 13.41 8.40 16.19
C LEU A 37 12.09 8.77 16.87
N THR A 38 10.98 8.20 16.41
CA THR A 38 9.65 8.65 16.85
C THR A 38 9.10 7.84 18.02
N ILE A 39 9.62 6.63 18.30
CA ILE A 39 9.14 5.77 19.40
C ILE A 39 9.12 6.45 20.78
N GLY A 40 10.11 7.31 21.08
CA GLY A 40 10.17 8.03 22.34
C GLY A 40 8.98 8.97 22.54
N GLN A 41 8.61 9.69 21.48
CA GLN A 41 7.45 10.57 21.47
C GLN A 41 6.15 9.77 21.48
N GLU A 42 6.10 8.63 20.80
CA GLU A 42 4.91 7.77 20.79
C GLU A 42 4.57 7.20 22.16
N ILE A 43 5.56 6.74 22.91
CA ILE A 43 5.32 6.20 24.25
C ILE A 43 4.75 7.30 25.16
N GLU A 44 5.25 8.53 25.05
CA GLU A 44 4.77 9.64 25.88
C GLU A 44 3.38 10.14 25.47
N LEU A 45 3.15 10.33 24.16
CA LEU A 45 1.93 10.96 23.64
C LEU A 45 0.80 9.97 23.41
N ILE A 46 1.10 8.76 22.92
CA ILE A 46 0.11 7.79 22.48
C ILE A 46 -0.17 6.76 23.57
N TRP A 47 0.89 6.17 24.15
CA TRP A 47 0.71 5.07 25.11
C TRP A 47 0.19 5.53 26.47
N ARG A 48 0.49 6.77 26.89
CA ARG A 48 -0.03 7.34 28.15
C ARG A 48 -1.44 7.94 28.02
N GLN A 49 -1.96 8.07 26.80
CA GLN A 49 -3.28 8.66 26.55
C GLN A 49 -4.38 7.59 26.43
N HIS A 50 -5.65 8.01 26.51
CA HIS A 50 -6.78 7.12 26.30
C HIS A 50 -6.80 6.58 24.87
N TRP A 51 -7.01 5.27 24.75
CA TRP A 51 -6.99 4.56 23.48
C TRP A 51 -8.27 4.85 22.69
N SER A 52 -8.13 5.65 21.64
CA SER A 52 -9.20 5.85 20.66
C SER A 52 -9.10 4.80 19.54
N LEU A 53 -10.21 4.55 18.83
CA LEU A 53 -10.20 3.67 17.65
C LEU A 53 -9.14 4.10 16.62
N MET A 54 -9.00 5.41 16.40
CA MET A 54 -8.00 5.98 15.50
C MET A 54 -6.57 5.68 15.98
N THR A 55 -6.34 5.71 17.29
CA THR A 55 -5.06 5.36 17.92
C THR A 55 -4.71 3.90 17.68
N VAL A 56 -5.67 2.99 17.85
CA VAL A 56 -5.48 1.55 17.58
C VAL A 56 -5.16 1.30 16.11
N LEU A 57 -5.89 1.93 15.20
CA LEU A 57 -5.63 1.80 13.75
C LEU A 57 -4.24 2.32 13.37
N TYR A 58 -3.84 3.47 13.93
CA TYR A 58 -2.52 4.04 13.71
C TYR A 58 -1.40 3.08 14.19
N LEU A 59 -1.52 2.58 15.41
CA LEU A 59 -0.55 1.61 15.96
C LEU A 59 -0.55 0.32 15.14
N GLY A 60 -1.72 -0.19 14.75
CA GLY A 60 -1.85 -1.38 13.92
C GLY A 60 -1.06 -1.27 12.61
N ILE A 61 -1.29 -0.19 11.84
CA ILE A 61 -0.56 0.06 10.59
C ILE A 61 0.94 0.17 10.84
N ARG A 62 1.34 0.87 11.89
CA ARG A 62 2.76 1.09 12.18
C ARG A 62 3.48 -0.20 12.55
N TYR A 63 2.94 -0.96 13.49
CA TYR A 63 3.57 -2.18 13.99
C TYR A 63 3.45 -3.38 13.05
N ILE A 64 2.48 -3.37 12.13
CA ILE A 64 2.40 -4.37 11.05
C ILE A 64 3.26 -3.96 9.86
N GLY A 65 3.32 -2.66 9.54
CA GLY A 65 4.06 -2.13 8.40
C GLY A 65 5.58 -2.25 8.52
N ILE A 66 6.13 -2.13 9.72
CA ILE A 66 7.59 -2.25 9.95
C ILE A 66 8.09 -3.67 9.65
N PRO A 67 7.55 -4.74 10.29
CA PRO A 67 7.90 -6.12 9.93
C PRO A 67 7.65 -6.42 8.46
N TYR A 68 6.53 -5.92 7.90
CA TYR A 68 6.21 -6.10 6.48
C TYR A 68 7.33 -5.53 5.59
N SER A 69 7.79 -4.31 5.85
CA SER A 69 8.85 -3.66 5.06
C SER A 69 10.17 -4.42 5.15
N VAL A 70 10.52 -4.92 6.34
CA VAL A 70 11.75 -5.71 6.56
C VAL A 70 11.67 -7.06 5.86
N VAL A 71 10.56 -7.78 6.00
CA VAL A 71 10.35 -9.08 5.33
C VAL A 71 10.33 -8.90 3.82
N ASN A 72 9.69 -7.85 3.32
CA ASN A 72 9.68 -7.54 1.89
C ASN A 72 11.09 -7.24 1.36
N ALA A 73 11.93 -6.53 2.13
CA ALA A 73 13.33 -6.33 1.78
C ALA A 73 14.11 -7.64 1.74
N LEU A 74 13.90 -8.53 2.71
CA LEU A 74 14.58 -9.82 2.78
C LEU A 74 14.20 -10.72 1.59
N VAL A 75 12.90 -10.82 1.26
CA VAL A 75 12.41 -11.69 0.18
C VAL A 75 12.85 -11.20 -1.21
N ASN A 76 12.88 -9.88 -1.43
CA ASN A 76 13.24 -9.32 -2.74
C ASN A 76 14.75 -9.07 -2.91
N THR A 77 15.59 -9.46 -1.95
CA THR A 77 17.04 -9.38 -2.12
C THR A 77 17.62 -10.69 -2.65
N PRO A 78 18.40 -10.68 -3.74
CA PRO A 78 19.00 -11.89 -4.32
C PRO A 78 20.15 -12.47 -3.47
N VAL A 79 20.36 -11.99 -2.23
CA VAL A 79 21.51 -12.31 -1.38
C VAL A 79 21.20 -13.45 -0.41
N VAL A 80 19.93 -13.71 -0.11
CA VAL A 80 19.53 -14.75 0.86
C VAL A 80 18.83 -15.89 0.12
N SER A 81 19.50 -17.04 -0.02
CA SER A 81 18.85 -18.27 -0.47
C SER A 81 17.82 -18.71 0.57
N LEU A 82 16.56 -18.37 0.35
CA LEU A 82 15.43 -18.96 1.08
C LEU A 82 15.02 -20.26 0.40
N THR A 83 14.76 -21.28 1.20
CA THR A 83 14.15 -22.53 0.72
C THR A 83 12.77 -22.26 0.10
N ASP A 84 12.42 -22.95 -0.97
CA ASP A 84 11.14 -22.83 -1.69
C ASP A 84 9.90 -22.78 -0.75
N ALA A 85 9.88 -23.64 0.27
CA ALA A 85 8.81 -23.67 1.26
C ALA A 85 8.70 -22.39 2.09
N VAL A 86 9.83 -21.84 2.54
CA VAL A 86 9.85 -20.59 3.34
C VAL A 86 9.48 -19.40 2.46
N SER A 87 9.98 -19.38 1.23
CA SER A 87 9.66 -18.35 0.22
C SER A 87 8.16 -18.29 -0.06
N ASN A 88 7.51 -19.44 -0.28
CA ASN A 88 6.06 -19.52 -0.49
C ASN A 88 5.24 -19.05 0.73
N ILE A 89 5.63 -19.45 1.94
CA ILE A 89 4.94 -19.04 3.18
C ILE A 89 5.07 -17.53 3.37
N LEU A 90 6.26 -16.96 3.15
CA LEU A 90 6.49 -15.53 3.29
C LEU A 90 5.73 -14.73 2.22
N ASN A 91 5.71 -15.20 0.97
CA ASN A 91 4.96 -14.54 -0.09
C ASN A 91 3.45 -14.53 0.23
N TYR A 92 2.91 -15.66 0.70
CA TYR A 92 1.53 -15.72 1.17
C TYR A 92 1.29 -14.73 2.32
N ALA A 93 2.16 -14.73 3.34
CA ALA A 93 2.06 -13.81 4.47
C ALA A 93 2.14 -12.33 4.04
N LEU A 94 3.02 -11.97 3.11
CA LEU A 94 3.16 -10.62 2.58
C LEU A 94 1.88 -10.16 1.86
N ASN A 95 1.32 -10.99 0.98
CA ASN A 95 0.09 -10.65 0.26
C ASN A 95 -1.10 -10.43 1.21
N TRP A 96 -1.31 -11.33 2.17
CA TRP A 96 -2.38 -11.15 3.17
C TRP A 96 -2.14 -9.94 4.07
N THR A 97 -0.89 -9.68 4.44
CA THR A 97 -0.53 -8.49 5.20
C THR A 97 -0.84 -7.22 4.39
N ASN A 98 -0.56 -7.21 3.09
CA ASN A 98 -0.90 -6.08 2.21
C ASN A 98 -2.41 -5.82 2.15
N VAL A 99 -3.23 -6.88 2.04
CA VAL A 99 -4.70 -6.78 2.09
C VAL A 99 -5.15 -6.15 3.41
N VAL A 100 -4.61 -6.61 4.53
CA VAL A 100 -4.93 -6.08 5.87
C VAL A 100 -4.50 -4.62 6.02
N MET A 101 -3.31 -4.25 5.55
CA MET A 101 -2.79 -2.88 5.58
C MET A 101 -3.65 -1.93 4.75
N THR A 102 -4.02 -2.34 3.54
CA THR A 102 -4.89 -1.57 2.65
C THR A 102 -6.27 -1.37 3.27
N ALA A 103 -6.82 -2.42 3.91
CA ALA A 103 -8.09 -2.32 4.61
C ALA A 103 -8.02 -1.32 5.79
N MET A 104 -6.97 -1.39 6.61
CA MET A 104 -6.79 -0.44 7.72
C MET A 104 -6.66 1.01 7.23
N LEU A 105 -5.88 1.25 6.17
CA LEU A 105 -5.75 2.58 5.55
C LEU A 105 -7.10 3.10 5.04
N GLY A 106 -7.89 2.25 4.41
CA GLY A 106 -9.24 2.60 3.96
C GLY A 106 -10.17 2.98 5.11
N VAL A 107 -10.12 2.26 6.24
CA VAL A 107 -10.90 2.63 7.44
C VAL A 107 -10.48 4.00 7.98
N ILE A 108 -9.18 4.28 8.03
CA ILE A 108 -8.66 5.60 8.41
C ILE A 108 -9.16 6.69 7.46
N MET A 109 -9.14 6.44 6.15
CA MET A 109 -9.62 7.36 5.13
C MET A 109 -11.11 7.69 5.35
N ILE A 110 -11.93 6.68 5.61
CA ILE A 110 -13.37 6.84 5.90
C ILE A 110 -13.58 7.64 7.18
N ALA A 111 -12.83 7.33 8.25
CA ALA A 111 -12.94 8.05 9.53
C ALA A 111 -12.61 9.53 9.37
N ARG A 112 -11.56 9.86 8.61
CA ARG A 112 -11.18 11.26 8.30
C ARG A 112 -12.21 11.96 7.44
N LEU A 113 -12.70 11.31 6.38
CA LEU A 113 -13.77 11.85 5.53
C LEU A 113 -15.07 12.09 6.31
N HIS A 114 -15.42 11.19 7.22
CA HIS A 114 -16.58 11.35 8.10
C HIS A 114 -16.44 12.57 9.01
N ALA A 115 -15.25 12.79 9.58
CA ALA A 115 -14.97 13.99 10.37
C ALA A 115 -15.06 15.27 9.51
N MET A 116 -14.56 15.25 8.27
CA MET A 116 -14.66 16.38 7.34
C MET A 116 -16.11 16.72 6.96
N TYR A 117 -16.99 15.72 6.86
CA TYR A 117 -18.41 15.89 6.55
C TYR A 117 -19.30 16.15 7.78
N GLN A 118 -18.71 16.67 8.86
CA GLN A 118 -19.42 17.03 10.10
C GLN A 118 -20.22 15.87 10.70
N GLY A 119 -19.80 14.62 10.49
CA GLY A 119 -20.46 13.45 11.06
C GLY A 119 -21.75 13.01 10.36
N SER A 120 -21.93 13.36 9.08
CA SER A 120 -23.11 12.91 8.31
C SER A 120 -23.14 11.38 8.17
N ARG A 121 -24.13 10.75 8.83
CA ARG A 121 -24.33 9.30 8.82
C ARG A 121 -24.63 8.74 7.44
N THR A 122 -25.34 9.50 6.59
CA THR A 122 -25.68 9.06 5.23
C THR A 122 -24.42 8.88 4.38
N MET A 123 -23.45 9.80 4.49
CA MET A 123 -22.20 9.67 3.75
C MET A 123 -21.32 8.56 4.30
N LEU A 124 -21.30 8.37 5.62
CA LEU A 124 -20.59 7.24 6.23
C LEU A 124 -21.09 5.91 5.69
N ILE A 125 -22.42 5.72 5.67
CA ILE A 125 -23.04 4.49 5.14
C ILE A 125 -22.64 4.29 3.67
N PHE A 126 -22.72 5.34 2.85
CA PHE A 126 -22.31 5.28 1.44
C PHE A 126 -20.84 4.85 1.27
N LEU A 127 -19.91 5.46 2.01
CA LEU A 127 -18.48 5.13 1.97
C LEU A 127 -18.21 3.70 2.44
N VAL A 128 -18.84 3.28 3.53
CA VAL A 128 -18.67 1.93 4.09
C VAL A 128 -19.17 0.86 3.11
N ILE A 129 -20.31 1.09 2.44
CA ILE A 129 -20.85 0.14 1.46
C ILE A 129 -19.88 -0.05 0.29
N ILE A 130 -19.38 1.04 -0.30
CA ILE A 130 -18.45 0.97 -1.44
C ILE A 130 -17.13 0.32 -1.01
N PHE A 131 -16.61 0.73 0.15
CA PHE A 131 -15.38 0.17 0.70
C PHE A 131 -15.47 -1.34 0.94
N LEU A 132 -16.57 -1.80 1.54
CA LEU A 132 -16.81 -3.22 1.77
C LEU A 132 -16.92 -3.97 0.44
N ALA A 133 -17.62 -3.43 -0.56
CA ALA A 133 -17.72 -4.04 -1.87
C ALA A 133 -16.36 -4.23 -2.54
N VAL A 134 -15.50 -3.20 -2.49
CA VAL A 134 -14.13 -3.26 -3.04
C VAL A 134 -13.26 -4.27 -2.28
N ASN A 135 -13.31 -4.28 -0.94
CA ASN A 135 -12.53 -5.22 -0.12
C ASN A 135 -12.98 -6.66 -0.31
N ILE A 136 -14.29 -6.92 -0.38
CA ILE A 136 -14.82 -8.27 -0.63
C ILE A 136 -14.36 -8.75 -2.00
N ALA A 137 -14.46 -7.91 -3.04
CA ALA A 137 -13.97 -8.26 -4.37
C ALA A 137 -12.46 -8.58 -4.35
N CYS A 138 -11.67 -7.76 -3.65
CA CYS A 138 -10.23 -7.97 -3.48
C CYS A 138 -9.91 -9.29 -2.79
N VAL A 139 -10.56 -9.60 -1.66
CA VAL A 139 -10.35 -10.85 -0.90
C VAL A 139 -10.75 -12.08 -1.72
N VAL A 140 -11.85 -12.00 -2.48
CA VAL A 140 -12.30 -13.10 -3.35
C VAL A 140 -11.30 -13.33 -4.48
N LEU A 141 -10.84 -12.28 -5.16
CA LEU A 141 -9.85 -12.38 -6.23
C LEU A 141 -8.51 -12.91 -5.71
N ALA A 142 -8.04 -12.42 -4.56
CA ALA A 142 -6.84 -12.92 -3.90
C ALA A 142 -6.98 -14.39 -3.49
N GLY A 143 -8.11 -14.77 -2.89
CA GLY A 143 -8.39 -16.14 -2.46
C GLY A 143 -8.48 -17.13 -3.62
N ILE A 144 -9.10 -16.74 -4.74
CA ILE A 144 -9.19 -17.58 -5.95
C ILE A 144 -7.80 -17.66 -6.63
N GLY A 145 -7.10 -16.53 -6.75
CA GLY A 145 -5.78 -16.47 -7.39
C GLY A 145 -4.69 -17.24 -6.65
N LEU A 146 -4.68 -17.19 -5.32
CA LEU A 146 -3.71 -17.89 -4.47
C LEU A 146 -4.13 -19.32 -4.08
N GLY A 147 -5.44 -19.61 -4.01
CA GLY A 147 -5.95 -20.87 -3.49
C GLY A 147 -6.05 -22.01 -4.52
N LEU A 148 -6.18 -21.71 -5.81
CA LEU A 148 -6.38 -22.73 -6.85
C LEU A 148 -5.14 -23.08 -7.67
N LYS A 149 -4.14 -22.21 -7.74
CA LYS A 149 -2.94 -22.42 -8.55
C LYS A 149 -1.73 -22.54 -7.64
N TYR A 150 -1.32 -23.79 -7.45
CA TYR A 150 -0.11 -24.21 -6.75
C TYR A 150 1.06 -23.35 -7.24
N ILE A 151 1.52 -22.41 -6.41
CA ILE A 151 2.74 -21.64 -6.68
C ILE A 151 3.90 -22.61 -6.55
N VAL A 152 4.25 -23.28 -7.64
CA VAL A 152 5.56 -23.92 -7.78
C VAL A 152 6.53 -22.76 -7.99
N GLY A 153 7.07 -22.23 -6.89
CA GLY A 153 8.25 -21.38 -6.96
C GLY A 153 9.36 -22.22 -7.56
N GLU A 154 9.82 -21.87 -8.75
CA GLU A 154 10.98 -22.51 -9.35
C GLU A 154 12.20 -21.65 -9.04
N GLU A 155 13.26 -22.27 -8.51
CA GLU A 155 14.55 -21.60 -8.42
C GLU A 155 15.06 -21.28 -9.84
N LEU A 156 15.19 -19.99 -10.12
CA LEU A 156 15.72 -19.44 -11.36
C LEU A 156 17.18 -19.06 -11.10
N ILE A 157 18.11 -19.75 -11.78
CA ILE A 157 19.54 -19.42 -11.73
C ILE A 157 19.90 -18.66 -13.01
N LEU A 158 20.05 -17.35 -12.88
CA LEU A 158 20.34 -16.45 -14.00
C LEU A 158 21.77 -15.90 -13.86
N SER A 159 22.68 -16.31 -14.74
CA SER A 159 24.09 -15.91 -14.70
C SER A 159 24.75 -16.14 -13.31
N GLY A 160 24.42 -17.28 -12.66
CA GLY A 160 24.93 -17.64 -11.34
C GLY A 160 24.23 -16.98 -10.15
N MET A 161 23.17 -16.19 -10.37
CA MET A 161 22.37 -15.62 -9.29
C MET A 161 21.13 -16.45 -9.01
N HIS A 162 20.83 -16.64 -7.73
CA HIS A 162 19.64 -17.36 -7.28
C HIS A 162 18.47 -16.38 -7.13
N MET A 163 17.40 -16.60 -7.87
CA MET A 163 16.13 -15.87 -7.75
C MET A 163 14.97 -16.87 -7.62
N CYS A 164 13.91 -16.50 -6.91
CA CYS A 164 12.64 -17.22 -6.95
C CYS A 164 11.77 -16.59 -8.03
N ALA A 165 11.53 -17.31 -9.13
CA ALA A 165 10.56 -16.90 -10.13
C ALA A 165 9.22 -17.57 -9.84
N TYR A 166 8.21 -16.74 -9.59
CA TYR A 166 6.83 -17.19 -9.52
C TYR A 166 6.21 -17.07 -10.90
N ASN A 167 6.08 -18.20 -11.60
CA ASN A 167 5.36 -18.25 -12.86
C ASN A 167 3.85 -18.10 -12.56
N TYR A 168 3.35 -16.88 -12.67
CA TYR A 168 1.91 -16.60 -12.59
C TYR A 168 1.29 -16.98 -13.94
N GLU A 169 0.33 -17.91 -13.94
CA GLU A 169 -0.51 -18.14 -15.13
C GLU A 169 -1.23 -16.83 -15.50
N GLU A 170 -1.45 -16.57 -16.80
CA GLU A 170 -1.99 -15.30 -17.32
C GLU A 170 -3.27 -14.82 -16.60
N ASP A 171 -4.13 -15.75 -16.15
CA ASP A 171 -5.34 -15.46 -15.37
C ASP A 171 -5.04 -14.77 -14.02
N VAL A 172 -3.93 -15.11 -13.38
CA VAL A 172 -3.52 -14.59 -12.07
C VAL A 172 -2.99 -13.16 -12.20
N GLN A 173 -2.23 -12.87 -13.26
CA GLN A 173 -1.76 -11.51 -13.55
C GLN A 173 -2.93 -10.55 -13.85
N LEU A 174 -3.96 -11.05 -14.54
CA LEU A 174 -5.21 -10.31 -14.75
C LEU A 174 -5.93 -10.02 -13.43
N GLY A 175 -6.00 -11.00 -12.53
CA GLY A 175 -6.59 -10.84 -11.20
C GLY A 175 -5.87 -9.80 -10.33
N ILE A 176 -4.53 -9.83 -10.32
CA ILE A 176 -3.70 -8.82 -9.63
C ILE A 176 -4.00 -7.43 -10.20
N SER A 177 -4.00 -7.29 -11.53
CA SER A 177 -4.29 -6.02 -12.20
C SER A 177 -5.70 -5.49 -11.86
N MET A 178 -6.71 -6.36 -11.79
CA MET A 178 -8.07 -5.99 -11.39
C MET A 178 -8.12 -5.48 -9.94
N VAL A 179 -7.41 -6.12 -9.01
CA VAL A 179 -7.33 -5.68 -7.61
C VAL A 179 -6.71 -4.27 -7.50
N TRP A 180 -5.59 -4.04 -8.19
CA TRP A 180 -4.93 -2.73 -8.23
C TRP A 180 -5.83 -1.63 -8.80
N MET A 181 -6.58 -1.93 -9.86
CA MET A 181 -7.53 -1.00 -10.46
C MET A 181 -8.68 -0.66 -9.51
N LEU A 182 -9.27 -1.66 -8.84
CA LEU A 182 -10.36 -1.45 -7.88
C LEU A 182 -9.91 -0.58 -6.69
N ASN A 183 -8.73 -0.85 -6.15
CA ASN A 183 -8.14 -0.02 -5.08
C ASN A 183 -7.88 1.41 -5.56
N THR A 184 -7.36 1.58 -6.78
CA THR A 184 -7.13 2.90 -7.35
C THR A 184 -8.43 3.69 -7.54
N VAL A 185 -9.50 3.05 -8.02
CA VAL A 185 -10.82 3.68 -8.15
C VAL A 185 -11.36 4.14 -6.79
N TRP A 186 -11.22 3.30 -5.76
CA TRP A 186 -11.59 3.67 -4.39
C TRP A 186 -10.84 4.92 -3.89
N GLU A 187 -9.52 4.94 -4.08
CA GLU A 187 -8.67 6.06 -3.64
C GLU A 187 -8.98 7.35 -4.40
N VAL A 188 -9.23 7.27 -5.71
CA VAL A 188 -9.64 8.43 -6.52
C VAL A 188 -10.99 8.96 -6.03
N LEU A 189 -11.95 8.09 -5.74
CA LEU A 189 -13.26 8.49 -5.21
C LEU A 189 -13.11 9.19 -3.85
N ALA A 190 -12.29 8.63 -2.96
CA ALA A 190 -12.03 9.20 -1.65
C ALA A 190 -11.33 10.58 -1.74
N LEU A 191 -10.36 10.73 -2.65
CA LEU A 191 -9.72 12.02 -2.93
C LEU A 191 -10.74 13.03 -3.45
N CYS A 192 -11.53 12.68 -4.46
CA CYS A 192 -12.52 13.57 -5.05
C CYS A 192 -13.50 14.11 -4.01
N LEU A 193 -13.98 13.24 -3.10
CA LEU A 193 -14.85 13.65 -1.99
C LEU A 193 -14.13 14.57 -1.00
N SER A 194 -12.86 14.28 -0.67
CA SER A 194 -12.05 15.11 0.23
C SER A 194 -11.82 16.52 -0.34
N VAL A 195 -11.53 16.63 -1.63
CA VAL A 195 -11.32 17.90 -2.33
C VAL A 195 -12.63 18.66 -2.48
N TRP A 196 -13.74 17.97 -2.78
CA TRP A 196 -15.06 18.59 -2.86
C TRP A 196 -15.41 19.29 -1.56
N ILE A 197 -15.36 18.57 -0.44
CA ILE A 197 -15.75 19.13 0.86
C ILE A 197 -14.79 20.23 1.28
N ALA A 198 -13.50 20.10 0.96
CA ALA A 198 -12.52 21.15 1.18
C ALA A 198 -12.91 22.44 0.47
N VAL A 199 -13.17 22.37 -0.83
CA VAL A 199 -13.56 23.53 -1.65
C VAL A 199 -14.88 24.13 -1.18
N LYS A 200 -15.87 23.29 -0.85
CA LYS A 200 -17.15 23.74 -0.30
C LYS A 200 -16.95 24.49 1.01
N HIS A 201 -16.19 23.92 1.95
CA HIS A 201 -15.96 24.51 3.26
C HIS A 201 -15.17 25.84 3.18
N PHE A 202 -14.14 25.91 2.32
CA PHE A 202 -13.43 27.16 2.06
C PHE A 202 -14.32 28.23 1.42
N ARG A 203 -15.25 27.84 0.53
CA ARG A 203 -16.20 28.77 -0.08
C ARG A 203 -17.20 29.30 0.95
N ASP A 204 -17.73 28.44 1.80
CA ASP A 204 -18.68 28.80 2.85
C ASP A 204 -18.02 29.68 3.93
N MET A 205 -16.78 29.36 4.34
CA MET A 205 -16.00 30.20 5.26
C MET A 205 -15.60 31.54 4.64
N ARG A 206 -15.42 31.64 3.32
CA ARG A 206 -15.17 32.94 2.68
C ARG A 206 -16.40 33.85 2.74
N HIS A 207 -17.59 33.29 2.92
CA HIS A 207 -18.84 34.03 3.08
C HIS A 207 -19.13 34.44 4.53
N LEU A 208 -18.66 33.69 5.54
CA LEU A 208 -18.80 34.03 6.96
C LEU A 208 -17.47 34.56 7.51
N GLY A 209 -17.38 35.86 7.81
CA GLY A 209 -16.15 36.57 8.19
C GLY A 209 -15.26 35.95 9.29
N PRO A 210 -14.04 36.50 9.49
CA PRO A 210 -12.85 35.77 9.94
C PRO A 210 -12.78 35.37 11.43
N SER A 211 -13.78 35.68 12.25
CA SER A 211 -13.59 35.80 13.70
C SER A 211 -13.61 34.49 14.51
N THR A 212 -14.07 33.37 13.95
CA THR A 212 -14.15 32.08 14.68
C THR A 212 -13.48 30.91 13.92
N GLY A 213 -12.98 31.14 12.70
CA GLY A 213 -12.54 30.08 11.77
C GLY A 213 -11.06 29.70 11.76
N SER A 214 -10.18 30.42 12.49
CA SER A 214 -8.71 30.23 12.35
C SER A 214 -8.24 28.84 12.79
N ILE A 215 -8.57 28.41 14.01
CA ILE A 215 -8.06 27.13 14.55
C ILE A 215 -8.69 25.92 13.84
N MET A 216 -9.99 25.97 13.55
CA MET A 216 -10.70 24.92 12.82
C MET A 216 -10.19 24.81 11.38
N GLY A 217 -9.90 25.97 10.74
CA GLY A 217 -9.29 26.05 9.42
C GLY A 217 -7.87 25.50 9.37
N ASP A 218 -7.06 25.74 10.40
CA ASP A 218 -5.68 25.24 10.47
C ASP A 218 -5.63 23.71 10.60
N CYS A 219 -6.45 23.12 11.48
CA CYS A 219 -6.56 21.66 11.62
C CYS A 219 -7.05 21.01 10.32
N PHE A 220 -8.09 21.59 9.70
CA PHE A 220 -8.62 21.11 8.43
C PHE A 220 -7.61 21.23 7.29
N ARG A 221 -6.78 22.28 7.28
CA ARG A 221 -5.68 22.47 6.33
C ARG A 221 -4.61 21.40 6.48
N VAL A 222 -4.19 21.09 7.71
CA VAL A 222 -3.24 20.00 7.99
C VAL A 222 -3.80 18.64 7.55
N LEU A 223 -5.08 18.40 7.80
CA LEU A 223 -5.76 17.18 7.38
C LEU A 223 -5.73 17.03 5.84
N ILE A 224 -6.12 18.07 5.10
CA ILE A 224 -6.09 18.07 3.63
C ILE A 224 -4.67 17.88 3.10
N GLN A 225 -3.69 18.60 3.66
CA GLN A 225 -2.30 18.47 3.22
C GLN A 225 -1.82 17.02 3.37
N SER A 226 -2.18 16.36 4.46
CA SER A 226 -1.86 14.95 4.70
C SER A 226 -2.54 14.03 3.67
N HIS A 227 -3.80 14.29 3.31
CA HIS A 227 -4.51 13.53 2.29
C HIS A 227 -3.91 13.71 0.89
N VAL A 228 -3.53 14.93 0.51
CA VAL A 228 -2.92 15.21 -0.78
C VAL A 228 -1.54 14.56 -0.90
N LEU A 229 -0.72 14.61 0.16
CA LEU A 229 0.58 13.94 0.18
C LEU A 229 0.44 12.42 0.10
N TYR A 230 -0.52 11.83 0.82
CA TYR A 230 -0.84 10.41 0.73
C TYR A 230 -1.25 10.03 -0.70
N PHE A 231 -2.20 10.77 -1.30
CA PHE A 231 -2.68 10.47 -2.64
C PHE A 231 -1.61 10.68 -3.71
N ALA A 232 -0.77 11.71 -3.60
CA ALA A 232 0.35 11.92 -4.52
C ALA A 232 1.34 10.75 -4.46
N SER A 233 1.63 10.25 -3.26
CA SER A 233 2.46 9.07 -3.06
C SER A 233 1.82 7.82 -3.66
N PHE A 234 0.53 7.60 -3.39
CA PHE A 234 -0.23 6.47 -3.93
C PHE A 234 -0.28 6.50 -5.46
N ALA A 235 -0.60 7.65 -6.07
CA ALA A 235 -0.64 7.80 -7.52
C ALA A 235 0.73 7.56 -8.18
N GLY A 236 1.81 8.00 -7.51
CA GLY A 236 3.18 7.70 -7.96
C GLY A 236 3.45 6.19 -8.01
N VAL A 237 3.07 5.46 -6.96
CA VAL A 237 3.22 3.99 -6.90
C VAL A 237 2.34 3.30 -7.94
N SER A 238 1.06 3.68 -8.04
CA SER A 238 0.14 3.09 -9.03
C SER A 238 0.58 3.34 -10.47
N CYS A 239 1.12 4.52 -10.78
CA CYS A 239 1.70 4.78 -12.11
C CYS A 239 2.91 3.88 -12.39
N PHE A 240 3.77 3.66 -11.41
CA PHE A 240 4.94 2.78 -11.55
C PHE A 240 4.53 1.32 -11.78
N GLU A 241 3.52 0.83 -11.07
CA GLU A 241 2.96 -0.52 -11.24
C GLU A 241 2.21 -0.70 -12.56
N LEU A 242 1.47 0.32 -13.01
CA LEU A 242 0.84 0.26 -14.34
C LEU A 242 1.88 0.32 -15.47
N LEU A 243 3.00 1.02 -15.27
CA LEU A 243 4.11 1.03 -16.21
C LEU A 243 4.84 -0.33 -16.26
N SER A 244 5.04 -0.97 -15.10
CA SER A 244 5.68 -2.31 -15.04
C SER A 244 4.81 -3.39 -15.71
N LEU A 245 3.49 -3.25 -15.65
CA LEU A 245 2.53 -4.13 -16.33
C LEU A 245 2.40 -3.84 -17.84
N SER A 246 2.96 -2.74 -18.34
CA SER A 246 2.85 -2.39 -19.77
C SER A 246 3.84 -3.19 -20.61
N PRO A 247 3.38 -4.05 -21.56
CA PRO A 247 4.27 -4.83 -22.43
C PRO A 247 5.11 -3.97 -23.38
N ALA A 248 4.83 -2.66 -23.48
CA ALA A 248 5.52 -1.74 -24.37
C ALA A 248 6.98 -1.45 -23.98
N PHE A 249 7.39 -1.71 -22.74
CA PHE A 249 8.76 -1.48 -22.27
C PHE A 249 9.63 -2.74 -22.19
N LEU A 250 9.06 -3.93 -22.38
CA LEU A 250 9.82 -5.20 -22.45
C LEU A 250 10.37 -5.53 -23.85
N VAL A 251 10.07 -4.69 -24.85
CA VAL A 251 10.62 -4.82 -26.21
C VAL A 251 11.53 -3.63 -26.49
N ARG A 252 12.73 -3.64 -25.92
CA ARG A 252 13.88 -2.95 -26.53
C ARG A 252 15.21 -3.56 -26.14
#